data_AF-A0A8J7ZX95-F1
#
_entry.id   AF-A0A8J7ZX95-F1
#
_cell.length_a   1.000
_cell.length_b   1.000
_cell.length_c   1.000
_cell.angle_alpha   90.00
_cell.angle_beta   90.00
_cell.angle_gamma   90.00
#
_symmetry.space_group_name_H-M   'P 1'
#
loop_
_entity.id
_entity.type
_entity.pdbx_description
1 polymer ?
#
loop_
_entity_poly.entity_id
_entity_poly.type
_entity_poly.pdbx_seq_one_letter_code
_entity_poly.pdbx_strand_id
1 'polypeptide(L)'
;MASLELDGLRKEFDGGSIVAVDDIDLSIDDGEFVTVVGPSGCGKSTTLRMIAGLERPTSGRIRIGDEDVTDVHARKRDVAMVFQNYALYPHKSIRQNMAFGLRMSTDLSKAERQERVTETAEMMGIGDLLDDTPDQLSGGQKQRVALGRAIVREPDVFLFDEPLSNLDAKLRTTMRTEIQRLQEELGITAVYVTHDQEEAMTMGDRIVILNDGKLQQAGRPKTVYENPTNQFVGGFVGSPSMNFLDVTAEPLSSGVRLTGVHDDFSYDLTGGRASAFGDIQRGSYVLGIRPEHVSVSDGGDQNAVPATVDVLEPIGSDNYLYLDLGESKTGFEGDGAPDFIARVSTDVEPAIGDRVQVSFDESAVHLFDPETGEAVTAGEDAPVAAPQ
;
A
#
# COMPACT_ATOMS: atom_id res chain seq x y z
N MET A 1 11.61 -21.86 -5.98
CA MET A 1 10.56 -20.88 -6.32
C MET A 1 9.24 -21.55 -6.00
N ALA A 2 8.45 -20.88 -5.16
CA ALA A 2 7.27 -21.44 -4.55
C ALA A 2 6.18 -20.37 -4.32
N SER A 3 4.91 -20.77 -4.35
CA SER A 3 3.79 -19.96 -3.86
C SER A 3 3.86 -19.77 -2.34
N LEU A 4 3.17 -18.77 -1.82
CA LEU A 4 2.96 -18.58 -0.38
C LEU A 4 1.46 -18.51 -0.08
N GLU A 5 0.98 -19.37 0.82
CA GLU A 5 -0.43 -19.37 1.24
C GLU A 5 -0.52 -19.17 2.76
N LEU A 6 -1.36 -18.22 3.17
CA LEU A 6 -1.76 -17.96 4.54
C LEU A 6 -3.24 -18.35 4.65
N ASP A 7 -3.55 -19.28 5.56
CA ASP A 7 -4.92 -19.75 5.79
C ASP A 7 -5.35 -19.40 7.23
N GLY A 8 -6.35 -18.52 7.38
CA GLY A 8 -6.89 -18.07 8.67
C GLY A 8 -5.82 -17.63 9.67
N LEU A 9 -4.79 -16.92 9.18
CA LEU A 9 -3.61 -16.62 9.97
C LEU A 9 -3.95 -15.64 11.09
N ARG A 10 -3.65 -16.01 12.35
CA ARG A 10 -3.98 -15.19 13.52
C ARG A 10 -2.78 -15.07 14.46
N LYS A 11 -2.58 -13.86 14.99
CA LYS A 11 -1.61 -13.60 16.05
C LYS A 11 -2.18 -12.78 17.18
N GLU A 12 -2.09 -13.36 18.37
CA GLU A 12 -2.45 -12.73 19.62
C GLU A 12 -1.21 -12.58 20.52
N PHE A 13 -1.16 -11.48 21.25
CA PHE A 13 -0.19 -11.20 22.30
C PHE A 13 -0.90 -11.10 23.66
N ASP A 14 -0.11 -11.20 24.74
CA ASP A 14 -0.57 -11.00 26.12
C ASP A 14 -1.81 -11.81 26.51
N GLY A 15 -1.90 -13.05 26.02
CA GLY A 15 -3.00 -13.96 26.33
C GLY A 15 -4.33 -13.58 25.67
N GLY A 16 -4.30 -12.84 24.56
CA GLY A 16 -5.49 -12.51 23.76
C GLY A 16 -5.98 -11.07 23.91
N SER A 17 -5.34 -10.25 24.74
CA SER A 17 -5.72 -8.84 24.91
C SER A 17 -5.36 -7.97 23.71
N ILE A 18 -4.38 -8.39 22.91
CA ILE A 18 -3.93 -7.71 21.70
C ILE A 18 -4.00 -8.71 20.55
N VAL A 19 -4.92 -8.49 19.60
CA VAL A 19 -4.99 -9.23 18.34
C VAL A 19 -4.27 -8.40 17.29
N ALA A 20 -3.05 -8.80 16.95
CA ALA A 20 -2.20 -8.06 16.00
C ALA A 20 -2.44 -8.47 14.54
N VAL A 21 -2.88 -9.72 14.34
CA VAL A 21 -3.28 -10.26 13.04
C VAL A 21 -4.53 -11.10 13.28
N ASP A 22 -5.59 -10.82 12.53
CA ASP A 22 -6.94 -11.35 12.75
C ASP A 22 -7.45 -11.98 11.47
N ASP A 23 -7.27 -13.31 11.36
CA ASP A 23 -7.86 -14.16 10.32
C ASP A 23 -7.49 -13.72 8.89
N ILE A 24 -6.19 -13.65 8.60
CA ILE A 24 -5.70 -13.29 7.27
C ILE A 24 -5.64 -14.54 6.38
N ASP A 25 -6.44 -14.52 5.32
CA ASP A 25 -6.34 -15.41 4.17
C ASP A 25 -5.69 -14.70 2.99
N LEU A 26 -4.60 -15.27 2.47
CA LEU A 26 -3.84 -14.69 1.37
C LEU A 26 -3.08 -15.77 0.60
N SER A 27 -3.30 -15.85 -0.71
CA SER A 27 -2.50 -16.67 -1.63
C SER A 27 -1.64 -15.77 -2.51
N ILE A 28 -0.33 -16.03 -2.54
CA ILE A 28 0.66 -15.36 -3.37
C ILE A 28 1.19 -16.38 -4.37
N ASP A 29 1.08 -16.05 -5.66
CA ASP A 29 1.50 -16.95 -6.73
C ASP A 29 3.03 -17.03 -6.83
N ASP A 30 3.54 -18.10 -7.44
CA ASP A 30 4.97 -18.26 -7.70
C ASP A 30 5.50 -17.11 -8.56
N GLY A 31 6.55 -16.44 -8.07
CA GLY A 31 7.16 -15.29 -8.74
C GLY A 31 6.39 -13.97 -8.60
N GLU A 32 5.28 -13.94 -7.86
CA GLU A 32 4.51 -12.70 -7.65
C GLU A 32 5.24 -11.75 -6.68
N PHE A 33 5.25 -10.46 -7.02
CA PHE A 33 5.68 -9.38 -6.13
C PHE A 33 4.46 -8.75 -5.46
N VAL A 34 4.26 -9.05 -4.17
CA VAL A 34 3.18 -8.48 -3.35
C VAL A 34 3.70 -7.40 -2.42
N THR A 35 3.08 -6.22 -2.45
CA THR A 35 3.34 -5.16 -1.48
C THR A 35 2.24 -5.10 -0.42
N VAL A 36 2.63 -5.14 0.85
CA VAL A 36 1.74 -5.05 2.01
C VAL A 36 1.83 -3.65 2.62
N VAL A 37 0.71 -2.96 2.70
CA VAL A 37 0.59 -1.61 3.28
C VAL A 37 -0.53 -1.54 4.31
N GLY A 38 -0.53 -0.43 5.04
CA GLY A 38 -1.52 -0.12 6.06
C GLY A 38 -0.96 0.82 7.12
N PRO A 39 -1.79 1.31 8.04
CA PRO A 39 -1.38 2.23 9.11
C PRO A 39 -0.29 1.65 10.02
N SER A 40 0.34 2.52 10.79
CA SER A 40 1.28 2.07 11.83
C SER A 40 0.56 1.16 12.83
N GLY A 41 1.13 0.00 13.11
CA GLY A 41 0.56 -0.95 14.07
C GLY A 41 -0.49 -1.92 13.52
N CYS A 42 -0.88 -1.85 12.24
CA CYS A 42 -1.93 -2.72 11.69
C CYS A 42 -1.54 -4.20 11.45
N GLY A 43 -0.35 -4.63 11.88
CA GLY A 43 0.07 -6.04 11.82
C GLY A 43 1.05 -6.42 10.71
N LYS A 44 1.45 -5.51 9.80
CA LYS A 44 2.32 -5.81 8.64
C LYS A 44 3.61 -6.59 8.98
N SER A 45 4.46 -6.02 9.85
CA SER A 45 5.71 -6.66 10.26
C SER A 45 5.47 -7.92 11.11
N THR A 46 4.34 -8.01 11.81
CA THR A 46 3.94 -9.22 12.55
C THR A 46 3.62 -10.35 11.57
N THR A 47 2.82 -10.10 10.54
CA THR A 47 2.55 -11.04 9.45
C THR A 47 3.85 -11.49 8.77
N LEU A 48 4.72 -10.55 8.43
CA LEU A 48 6.00 -10.84 7.78
C LEU A 48 6.92 -11.71 8.66
N ARG A 49 6.99 -11.43 9.97
CA ARG A 49 7.77 -12.24 10.93
C ARG A 49 7.19 -13.64 11.13
N MET A 50 5.87 -13.80 11.03
CA MET A 50 5.24 -15.12 11.05
C MET A 50 5.60 -15.93 9.81
N ILE A 51 5.60 -15.32 8.62
CA ILE A 51 6.07 -15.96 7.37
C ILE A 51 7.54 -16.37 7.51
N ALA A 52 8.39 -15.47 8.04
CA ALA A 52 9.81 -15.72 8.28
C ALA A 52 10.10 -16.82 9.33
N GLY A 53 9.11 -17.20 10.15
CA GLY A 53 9.27 -18.13 11.27
C GLY A 53 9.99 -17.51 12.48
N LEU A 54 10.02 -16.18 12.57
CA LEU A 54 10.54 -15.42 13.70
C LEU A 54 9.48 -15.18 14.77
N GLU A 55 8.21 -15.24 14.39
CA GLU A 55 7.05 -15.21 15.28
C GLU A 55 6.21 -16.45 15.03
N ARG A 56 5.61 -17.03 16.08
CA ARG A 56 4.70 -18.17 15.91
C ARG A 56 3.26 -17.67 15.81
N PRO A 57 2.47 -18.13 14.81
CA PRO A 57 1.04 -17.89 14.79
C PRO A 57 0.37 -18.43 16.05
N THR A 58 -0.70 -17.76 16.49
CA THR A 58 -1.60 -18.30 17.54
C THR A 58 -2.50 -19.36 16.94
N SER A 59 -3.00 -19.14 15.72
CA SER A 59 -3.74 -20.11 14.90
C SER A 59 -3.54 -19.81 13.41
N GLY A 60 -4.09 -20.68 12.56
CA GLY A 60 -3.92 -20.63 11.11
C GLY A 60 -2.73 -21.42 10.61
N ARG A 61 -2.50 -21.38 9.29
CA ARG A 61 -1.40 -22.09 8.62
C ARG A 61 -0.64 -21.20 7.67
N ILE A 62 0.63 -21.54 7.48
CA ILE A 62 1.53 -20.93 6.49
C ILE A 62 2.10 -22.05 5.64
N ARG A 63 1.86 -22.00 4.33
CA ARG A 63 2.38 -22.96 3.35
C ARG A 63 3.29 -22.25 2.36
N ILE A 64 4.45 -22.83 2.08
CA ILE A 64 5.37 -22.38 1.02
C ILE A 64 5.46 -23.52 0.01
N GLY A 65 4.95 -23.29 -1.19
CA GLY A 65 4.68 -24.36 -2.15
C GLY A 65 3.75 -25.41 -1.53
N ASP A 66 4.15 -26.67 -1.60
CA ASP A 66 3.38 -27.79 -1.03
C ASP A 66 3.67 -28.05 0.46
N GLU A 67 4.60 -27.31 1.09
CA GLU A 67 5.06 -27.57 2.46
C GLU A 67 4.37 -26.68 3.48
N ASP A 68 3.74 -27.28 4.50
CA ASP A 68 3.29 -26.57 5.70
C ASP A 68 4.50 -26.23 6.59
N VAL A 69 4.82 -24.93 6.64
CA VAL A 69 5.97 -24.40 7.38
C VAL A 69 5.57 -23.79 8.73
N THR A 70 4.30 -23.88 9.13
CA THR A 70 3.74 -23.20 10.32
C THR A 70 4.60 -23.39 11.58
N ASP A 71 5.04 -24.62 11.85
CA ASP A 71 5.89 -24.96 13.00
C ASP A 71 7.39 -25.12 12.67
N VAL A 72 7.78 -24.87 11.42
CA VAL A 72 9.17 -24.95 10.98
C VAL A 72 9.93 -23.74 11.51
N HIS A 73 11.08 -23.96 12.13
CA HIS A 73 11.91 -22.88 12.66
C HIS A 73 12.54 -22.05 11.52
N ALA A 74 12.64 -20.71 11.66
CA ALA A 74 13.19 -19.79 10.65
C ALA A 74 14.44 -20.30 9.90
N ARG A 75 15.44 -20.81 10.62
CA ARG A 75 16.68 -21.40 10.04
C ARG A 75 16.43 -22.50 9.01
N LYS A 76 15.35 -23.26 9.14
CA LYS A 76 14.97 -24.37 8.26
C LYS A 76 13.88 -23.99 7.25
N ARG A 77 13.35 -22.76 7.31
CA ARG A 77 12.46 -22.25 6.27
C ARG A 77 13.32 -21.66 5.16
N ASP A 78 12.95 -21.96 3.92
CA ASP A 78 13.69 -21.45 2.76
C ASP A 78 13.26 -20.03 2.38
N VAL A 79 13.44 -19.13 3.34
CA VAL A 79 13.07 -17.72 3.23
C VAL A 79 14.28 -16.83 3.52
N ALA A 80 14.37 -15.70 2.83
CA ALA A 80 15.32 -14.65 3.15
C ALA A 80 14.61 -13.36 3.50
N MET A 81 15.01 -12.74 4.61
CA MET A 81 14.42 -11.51 5.10
C MET A 81 15.45 -10.37 5.08
N VAL A 82 15.03 -9.22 4.54
CA VAL A 82 15.77 -7.97 4.56
C VAL A 82 15.08 -7.05 5.56
N PHE A 83 15.81 -6.72 6.64
CA PHE A 83 15.30 -5.89 7.73
C PHE A 83 15.50 -4.41 7.44
N GLN A 84 14.62 -3.58 7.97
CA GLN A 84 14.66 -2.11 7.95
C GLN A 84 16.04 -1.54 8.31
N ASN A 85 16.70 -2.09 9.34
CA ASN A 85 18.01 -1.61 9.82
C ASN A 85 19.21 -2.30 9.14
N TYR A 86 19.01 -3.00 8.02
CA TYR A 86 19.97 -3.83 7.28
C TYR A 86 20.43 -5.09 8.03
N ALA A 87 20.44 -5.06 9.37
CA ALA A 87 20.89 -6.12 10.26
C ALA A 87 22.29 -6.69 9.93
N LEU A 88 23.21 -5.87 9.42
CA LEU A 88 24.57 -6.30 9.08
C LEU A 88 25.41 -6.51 10.35
N TYR A 89 26.29 -7.52 10.33
CA TYR A 89 27.22 -7.77 11.43
C TYR A 89 28.40 -6.77 11.34
N PRO A 90 28.53 -5.82 12.28
CA PRO A 90 29.50 -4.74 12.17
C PRO A 90 30.95 -5.22 12.30
N HIS A 91 31.16 -6.35 12.98
CA HIS A 91 32.47 -6.94 13.24
C HIS A 91 32.93 -7.92 12.14
N LYS A 92 32.22 -7.98 11.01
CA LYS A 92 32.49 -8.88 9.88
C LYS A 92 32.69 -8.06 8.62
N SER A 93 33.58 -8.50 7.73
CA SER A 93 33.67 -7.89 6.40
C SER A 93 32.40 -8.14 5.59
N ILE A 94 32.21 -7.41 4.49
CA ILE A 94 31.06 -7.59 3.60
C ILE A 94 30.98 -9.01 3.04
N ARG A 95 32.11 -9.55 2.59
CA ARG A 95 32.25 -10.96 2.17
C ARG A 95 31.80 -11.94 3.25
N GLN A 96 32.18 -11.67 4.50
CA GLN A 96 31.77 -12.51 5.63
C GLN A 96 30.29 -12.36 5.98
N ASN A 97 29.72 -11.16 5.83
CA ASN A 97 28.29 -10.90 5.99
C ASN A 97 27.47 -11.70 4.99
N MET A 98 27.83 -11.65 3.71
CA MET A 98 27.14 -12.38 2.64
C MET A 98 27.31 -13.90 2.80
N ALA A 99 28.54 -14.37 3.07
CA ALA A 99 28.81 -15.80 3.22
C ALA A 99 28.12 -16.45 4.44
N PHE A 100 27.72 -15.67 5.44
CA PHE A 100 27.27 -16.18 6.75
C PHE A 100 26.08 -17.14 6.63
N GLY A 101 25.05 -16.75 5.86
CA GLY A 101 23.86 -17.57 5.65
C GLY A 101 24.20 -18.92 5.05
N LEU A 102 24.98 -18.92 3.96
CA LEU A 102 25.47 -20.13 3.31
C LEU A 102 26.23 -21.06 4.28
N ARG A 103 27.02 -20.52 5.20
CA ARG A 103 27.73 -21.38 6.18
C ARG A 103 26.80 -22.12 7.13
N MET A 104 25.63 -21.55 7.40
CA MET A 104 24.70 -22.04 8.42
C MET A 104 23.59 -22.91 7.84
N SER A 105 23.26 -22.73 6.56
CA SER A 105 22.12 -23.37 5.91
C SER A 105 22.49 -24.35 4.79
N THR A 106 23.74 -24.38 4.31
CA THR A 106 24.14 -25.27 3.21
C THR A 106 25.42 -26.05 3.52
N ASP A 107 25.59 -27.19 2.84
CA ASP A 107 26.78 -28.04 2.93
C ASP A 107 27.87 -27.64 1.90
N LEU A 108 27.75 -26.45 1.30
CA LEU A 108 28.69 -25.96 0.29
C LEU A 108 30.12 -25.83 0.85
N SER A 109 31.09 -26.19 0.03
CA SER A 109 32.50 -26.03 0.32
C SER A 109 32.87 -24.56 0.53
N LYS A 110 34.08 -24.31 1.04
CA LYS A 110 34.56 -22.93 1.17
C LYS A 110 34.72 -22.25 -0.21
N ALA A 111 35.09 -23.00 -1.24
CA ALA A 111 35.30 -22.47 -2.58
C ALA A 111 33.97 -22.07 -3.24
N GLU A 112 32.97 -22.95 -3.22
CA GLU A 112 31.64 -22.66 -3.80
C GLU A 112 30.96 -21.47 -3.12
N ARG A 113 31.06 -21.36 -1.79
CA ARG A 113 30.53 -20.18 -1.07
C ARG A 113 31.23 -18.88 -1.48
N GLN A 114 32.52 -18.96 -1.76
CA GLN A 114 33.31 -17.79 -2.15
C GLN A 114 32.94 -17.33 -3.58
N GLU A 115 32.73 -18.29 -4.48
CA GLU A 115 32.27 -18.07 -5.85
C GLU A 115 30.90 -17.39 -5.85
N ARG A 116 29.89 -17.99 -5.20
CA ARG A 116 28.53 -17.40 -5.09
C ARG A 116 28.53 -16.00 -4.50
N VAL A 117 29.35 -15.75 -3.46
CA VAL A 117 29.47 -14.41 -2.85
C VAL A 117 30.06 -13.41 -3.84
N THR A 118 31.02 -13.83 -4.65
CA THR A 118 31.65 -12.96 -5.66
C THR A 118 30.64 -12.62 -6.75
N GLU A 119 29.97 -13.62 -7.31
CA GLU A 119 28.94 -13.45 -8.35
C GLU A 119 27.79 -12.53 -7.86
N THR A 120 27.28 -12.79 -6.65
CA THR A 120 26.21 -11.97 -6.07
C THR A 120 26.69 -10.54 -5.80
N ALA A 121 27.94 -10.35 -5.37
CA ALA A 121 28.48 -9.02 -5.14
C ALA A 121 28.68 -8.22 -6.44
N GLU A 122 29.04 -8.89 -7.54
CA GLU A 122 29.11 -8.29 -8.87
C GLU A 122 27.73 -7.87 -9.37
N MET A 123 26.73 -8.76 -9.27
CA MET A 123 25.32 -8.47 -9.58
C MET A 123 24.81 -7.24 -8.79
N MET A 124 25.14 -7.17 -7.50
CA MET A 124 24.75 -6.06 -6.63
C MET A 124 25.63 -4.80 -6.81
N GLY A 125 26.65 -4.81 -7.66
CA GLY A 125 27.55 -3.69 -7.89
C GLY A 125 28.39 -3.29 -6.66
N ILE A 126 28.74 -4.26 -5.81
CA ILE A 126 29.50 -4.09 -4.55
C ILE A 126 30.76 -4.97 -4.49
N GLY A 127 31.21 -5.51 -5.63
CA GLY A 127 32.38 -6.39 -5.71
C GLY A 127 33.64 -5.81 -5.07
N ASP A 128 33.93 -4.53 -5.33
CA ASP A 128 35.10 -3.82 -4.79
C ASP A 128 35.04 -3.58 -3.27
N LEU A 129 33.85 -3.76 -2.66
CA LEU A 129 33.59 -3.49 -1.24
C LEU A 129 33.67 -4.75 -0.37
N LEU A 130 33.96 -5.92 -0.96
CA LEU A 130 33.88 -7.21 -0.28
C LEU A 130 34.78 -7.32 0.96
N ASP A 131 35.88 -6.59 0.98
CA ASP A 131 36.85 -6.62 2.09
C ASP A 131 36.67 -5.49 3.10
N ASP A 132 35.75 -4.54 2.84
CA ASP A 132 35.35 -3.49 3.79
C ASP A 132 34.46 -4.03 4.93
N THR A 133 34.26 -3.22 5.96
CA THR A 133 33.28 -3.43 7.04
C THR A 133 32.08 -2.48 6.90
N PRO A 134 30.91 -2.80 7.49
CA PRO A 134 29.69 -1.99 7.32
C PRO A 134 29.84 -0.51 7.70
N ASP A 135 30.66 -0.16 8.67
CA ASP A 135 30.91 1.23 9.09
C ASP A 135 31.61 2.08 8.01
N GLN A 136 32.28 1.45 7.05
CA GLN A 136 32.92 2.12 5.91
C GLN A 136 31.95 2.41 4.75
N LEU A 137 30.71 1.92 4.82
CA LEU A 137 29.74 1.97 3.72
C LEU A 137 28.71 3.08 3.86
N SER A 138 28.29 3.63 2.72
CA SER A 138 27.10 4.50 2.61
C SER A 138 25.81 3.72 2.88
N GLY A 139 24.69 4.43 3.11
CA GLY A 139 23.38 3.79 3.31
C GLY A 139 22.96 2.89 2.15
N GLY A 140 23.14 3.35 0.90
CA GLY A 140 22.81 2.56 -0.29
C GLY A 140 23.71 1.36 -0.49
N GLN A 141 24.99 1.47 -0.16
CA GLN A 141 25.91 0.32 -0.18
C GLN A 141 25.52 -0.70 0.88
N LYS A 142 25.18 -0.28 2.11
CA LYS A 142 24.66 -1.18 3.16
C LYS A 142 23.39 -1.91 2.71
N GLN A 143 22.49 -1.21 2.04
CA GLN A 143 21.27 -1.79 1.50
C GLN A 143 21.59 -2.87 0.46
N ARG A 144 22.49 -2.57 -0.49
CA ARG A 144 22.93 -3.56 -1.50
C ARG A 144 23.61 -4.77 -0.88
N VAL A 145 24.38 -4.59 0.19
CA VAL A 145 24.95 -5.72 0.96
C VAL A 145 23.86 -6.55 1.64
N ALA A 146 22.85 -5.90 2.24
CA ALA A 146 21.74 -6.59 2.89
C ALA A 146 20.91 -7.42 1.89
N LEU A 147 20.63 -6.84 0.72
CA LEU A 147 20.00 -7.51 -0.43
C LEU A 147 20.87 -8.67 -0.91
N GLY A 148 22.16 -8.43 -1.19
CA GLY A 148 23.09 -9.48 -1.63
C GLY A 148 23.20 -10.64 -0.63
N ARG A 149 23.17 -10.36 0.67
CA ARG A 149 23.14 -11.41 1.71
C ARG A 149 21.87 -12.26 1.66
N ALA A 150 20.74 -11.67 1.28
CA ALA A 150 19.50 -12.40 1.11
C ALA A 150 19.54 -13.25 -0.17
N ILE A 151 20.01 -12.67 -1.29
CA ILE A 151 20.05 -13.29 -2.62
C ILE A 151 21.00 -14.46 -2.71
N VAL A 152 22.18 -14.36 -2.10
CA VAL A 152 23.21 -15.39 -2.20
C VAL A 152 22.73 -16.78 -1.72
N ARG A 153 21.63 -16.84 -0.93
CA ARG A 153 21.03 -18.07 -0.44
C ARG A 153 20.06 -18.75 -1.41
N GLU A 154 19.61 -18.07 -2.46
CA GLU A 154 18.60 -18.56 -3.42
C GLU A 154 17.31 -19.06 -2.72
N PRO A 155 16.64 -18.24 -1.88
CA PRO A 155 15.45 -18.65 -1.13
C PRO A 155 14.23 -18.86 -2.05
N ASP A 156 13.25 -19.60 -1.56
CA ASP A 156 11.95 -19.73 -2.23
C ASP A 156 11.10 -18.45 -2.15
N VAL A 157 11.22 -17.70 -1.03
CA VAL A 157 10.46 -16.46 -0.80
C VAL A 157 11.36 -15.35 -0.23
N PHE A 158 11.28 -14.16 -0.81
CA PHE A 158 11.87 -12.94 -0.25
C PHE A 158 10.88 -12.15 0.59
N LEU A 159 11.35 -11.68 1.73
CA LEU A 159 10.61 -10.85 2.66
C LEU A 159 11.35 -9.54 2.88
N PHE A 160 10.72 -8.42 2.62
CA PHE A 160 11.28 -7.09 2.85
C PHE A 160 10.47 -6.36 3.91
N ASP A 161 11.12 -5.96 5.01
CA ASP A 161 10.49 -5.22 6.12
C ASP A 161 10.96 -3.76 6.08
N GLU A 162 10.21 -2.90 5.39
CA GLU A 162 10.51 -1.48 5.19
C GLU A 162 11.96 -1.21 4.74
N PRO A 163 12.44 -1.89 3.68
CA PRO A 163 13.86 -1.92 3.35
C PRO A 163 14.45 -0.57 2.93
N LEU A 164 13.62 0.41 2.57
CA LEU A 164 14.06 1.72 2.06
C LEU A 164 13.82 2.89 3.03
N SER A 165 13.28 2.63 4.22
CA SER A 165 12.84 3.69 5.15
C SER A 165 13.99 4.58 5.65
N ASN A 166 15.21 4.04 5.67
CA ASN A 166 16.42 4.72 6.18
C ASN A 166 17.21 5.47 5.09
N LEU A 167 16.67 5.57 3.88
CA LEU A 167 17.32 6.21 2.73
C LEU A 167 16.67 7.56 2.42
N ASP A 168 17.49 8.49 1.92
CA ASP A 168 17.00 9.75 1.37
C ASP A 168 16.16 9.52 0.10
N ALA A 169 15.33 10.51 -0.26
CA ALA A 169 14.36 10.38 -1.34
C ALA A 169 15.00 9.98 -2.69
N LYS A 170 16.14 10.57 -3.06
CA LYS A 170 16.79 10.30 -4.35
C LYS A 170 17.31 8.86 -4.41
N LEU A 171 17.94 8.42 -3.32
CA LEU A 171 18.45 7.07 -3.21
C LEU A 171 17.32 6.04 -3.12
N ARG A 172 16.21 6.36 -2.44
CA ARG A 172 15.00 5.54 -2.38
C ARG A 172 14.43 5.27 -3.77
N THR A 173 14.23 6.29 -4.60
CA THR A 173 13.75 6.11 -5.98
C THR A 173 14.64 5.19 -6.80
N THR A 174 15.96 5.32 -6.63
CA THR A 174 16.95 4.50 -7.35
C THR A 174 16.86 3.03 -6.89
N MET A 175 16.89 2.80 -5.58
CA MET A 175 16.83 1.45 -5.00
C MET A 175 15.50 0.75 -5.25
N ARG A 176 14.40 1.50 -5.30
CA ARG A 176 13.07 0.98 -5.67
C ARG A 176 13.11 0.30 -7.05
N THR A 177 13.66 1.00 -8.03
CA THR A 177 13.83 0.50 -9.40
C THR A 177 14.76 -0.71 -9.44
N GLU A 178 15.82 -0.72 -8.62
CA GLU A 178 16.76 -1.84 -8.55
C GLU A 178 16.13 -3.11 -7.95
N ILE A 179 15.33 -2.97 -6.89
CA ILE A 179 14.64 -4.11 -6.26
C ILE A 179 13.62 -4.71 -7.23
N GLN A 180 12.84 -3.89 -7.94
CA GLN A 180 11.90 -4.36 -8.96
C GLN A 180 12.62 -5.17 -10.04
N ARG A 181 13.67 -4.60 -10.65
CA ARG A 181 14.45 -5.29 -11.69
C ARG A 181 15.06 -6.59 -11.21
N LEU A 182 15.59 -6.60 -9.99
CA LEU A 182 16.17 -7.79 -9.39
C LEU A 182 15.11 -8.87 -9.19
N GLN A 183 13.93 -8.50 -8.70
CA GLN A 183 12.84 -9.45 -8.51
C GLN A 183 12.37 -10.01 -9.86
N GLU A 184 12.21 -9.16 -10.89
CA GLU A 184 11.87 -9.57 -12.25
C GLU A 184 12.94 -10.50 -12.88
N GLU A 185 14.22 -10.18 -12.69
CA GLU A 185 15.34 -10.98 -13.23
C GLU A 185 15.43 -12.36 -12.58
N LEU A 186 15.16 -12.43 -11.27
CA LEU A 186 15.23 -13.68 -10.51
C LEU A 186 13.92 -14.49 -10.58
N GLY A 187 12.77 -13.85 -10.83
CA GLY A 187 11.45 -14.47 -10.86
C GLY A 187 11.00 -15.01 -9.51
N ILE A 188 11.50 -14.47 -8.40
CA ILE A 188 11.27 -15.04 -7.06
C ILE A 188 10.06 -14.37 -6.40
N THR A 189 9.24 -15.16 -5.72
CA THR A 189 8.11 -14.70 -4.91
C THR A 189 8.57 -13.73 -3.83
N ALA A 190 7.96 -12.55 -3.77
CA ALA A 190 8.39 -11.47 -2.88
C ALA A 190 7.22 -10.86 -2.10
N VAL A 191 7.41 -10.66 -0.81
CA VAL A 191 6.52 -9.90 0.07
C VAL A 191 7.25 -8.67 0.58
N TYR A 192 6.76 -7.49 0.23
CA TYR A 192 7.37 -6.22 0.57
C TYR A 192 6.46 -5.41 1.47
N VAL A 193 6.91 -5.09 2.68
CA VAL A 193 6.17 -4.27 3.64
C VAL A 193 6.66 -2.84 3.55
N THR A 194 5.72 -1.89 3.45
CA THR A 194 6.04 -0.45 3.48
C THR A 194 4.92 0.38 4.11
N HIS A 195 5.27 1.59 4.51
CA HIS A 195 4.33 2.66 4.88
C HIS A 195 4.20 3.70 3.75
N ASP A 196 5.03 3.62 2.71
CA ASP A 196 5.05 4.55 1.59
C ASP A 196 4.08 4.07 0.50
N GLN A 197 3.04 4.85 0.25
CA GLN A 197 2.01 4.50 -0.74
C GLN A 197 2.56 4.48 -2.17
N GLU A 198 3.54 5.33 -2.48
CA GLU A 198 4.15 5.37 -3.81
C GLU A 198 4.93 4.09 -4.08
N GLU A 199 5.65 3.58 -3.08
CA GLU A 199 6.29 2.25 -3.16
C GLU A 199 5.26 1.16 -3.46
N ALA A 200 4.14 1.16 -2.73
CA ALA A 200 3.11 0.14 -2.90
C ALA A 200 2.42 0.19 -4.26
N MET A 201 2.21 1.39 -4.78
CA MET A 201 1.56 1.59 -6.08
C MET A 201 2.48 1.29 -7.26
N THR A 202 3.80 1.32 -7.08
CA THR A 202 4.76 1.20 -8.19
C THR A 202 5.55 -0.09 -8.22
N MET A 203 5.68 -0.82 -7.09
CA MET A 203 6.55 -2.00 -6.99
C MET A 203 5.88 -3.35 -7.18
N GLY A 204 4.66 -3.52 -6.69
CA GLY A 204 4.03 -4.84 -6.65
C GLY A 204 3.14 -5.11 -7.85
N ASP A 205 3.09 -6.38 -8.28
CA ASP A 205 2.03 -6.91 -9.12
C ASP A 205 0.66 -6.77 -8.43
N ARG A 206 0.68 -6.89 -7.10
CA ARG A 206 -0.50 -6.82 -6.23
C ARG A 206 -0.18 -6.05 -4.95
N ILE A 207 -1.15 -5.26 -4.49
CA ILE A 207 -1.13 -4.59 -3.19
C ILE A 207 -2.07 -5.32 -2.24
N VAL A 208 -1.67 -5.47 -0.99
CA VAL A 208 -2.47 -5.99 0.13
C VAL A 208 -2.54 -4.92 1.19
N ILE A 209 -3.76 -4.52 1.55
CA ILE A 209 -4.00 -3.43 2.49
C ILE A 209 -4.53 -4.02 3.79
N LEU A 210 -3.81 -3.74 4.89
CA LEU A 210 -4.18 -4.17 6.23
C LEU A 210 -4.65 -2.99 7.08
N ASN A 211 -5.70 -3.21 7.86
CA ASN A 211 -6.16 -2.29 8.91
C ASN A 211 -6.53 -3.07 10.16
N ASP A 212 -6.06 -2.62 11.32
CA ASP A 212 -6.31 -3.26 12.63
C ASP A 212 -6.18 -4.80 12.62
N GLY A 213 -5.12 -5.31 11.98
CA GLY A 213 -4.82 -6.74 11.91
C GLY A 213 -5.61 -7.51 10.85
N LYS A 214 -6.55 -6.87 10.15
CA LYS A 214 -7.42 -7.48 9.14
C LYS A 214 -7.02 -7.09 7.72
N LEU A 215 -7.16 -8.02 6.79
CA LEU A 215 -7.06 -7.74 5.37
C LEU A 215 -8.30 -6.97 4.91
N GLN A 216 -8.10 -5.78 4.35
CA GLN A 216 -9.18 -4.92 3.85
C GLN A 216 -9.43 -5.18 2.36
N GLN A 217 -8.36 -5.22 1.58
CA GLN A 217 -8.42 -5.47 0.14
C GLN A 217 -7.08 -5.96 -0.37
N ALA A 218 -7.12 -6.87 -1.35
CA ALA A 218 -5.95 -7.30 -2.11
C ALA A 218 -6.28 -7.21 -3.61
N GLY A 219 -5.38 -6.69 -4.42
CA GLY A 219 -5.61 -6.56 -5.86
C GLY A 219 -4.51 -5.80 -6.59
N ARG A 220 -4.62 -5.69 -7.91
CA ARG A 220 -3.66 -4.89 -8.69
C ARG A 220 -3.71 -3.43 -8.24
N PRO A 221 -2.58 -2.72 -8.12
CA PRO A 221 -2.55 -1.35 -7.62
C PRO A 221 -3.58 -0.42 -8.27
N LYS A 222 -3.65 -0.43 -9.62
CA LYS A 222 -4.61 0.38 -10.37
C LYS A 222 -6.07 0.00 -10.07
N THR A 223 -6.37 -1.30 -9.99
CA THR A 223 -7.73 -1.77 -9.68
C THR A 223 -8.16 -1.35 -8.28
N VAL A 224 -7.27 -1.44 -7.29
CA VAL A 224 -7.55 -1.02 -5.90
C VAL A 224 -7.73 0.50 -5.81
N TYR A 225 -6.94 1.26 -6.57
CA TYR A 225 -7.07 2.72 -6.65
C TYR A 225 -8.41 3.16 -7.22
N GLU A 226 -8.82 2.55 -8.34
CA GLU A 226 -10.04 2.88 -9.09
C GLU A 226 -11.29 2.27 -8.46
N ASN A 227 -11.17 1.18 -7.68
CA ASN A 227 -12.30 0.46 -7.09
C ASN A 227 -11.98 0.03 -5.64
N PRO A 228 -11.89 0.99 -4.71
CA PRO A 228 -11.78 0.67 -3.29
C PRO A 228 -13.05 -0.05 -2.81
N THR A 229 -12.87 -1.13 -2.05
CA THR A 229 -13.97 -1.94 -1.48
C THR A 229 -14.66 -1.28 -0.29
N ASN A 230 -13.99 -0.33 0.36
CA ASN A 230 -14.50 0.39 1.51
C ASN A 230 -13.85 1.78 1.63
N GLN A 231 -14.47 2.63 2.45
CA GLN A 231 -14.07 4.02 2.67
C GLN A 231 -12.62 4.12 3.18
N PHE A 232 -12.20 3.20 4.05
CA PHE A 232 -10.84 3.16 4.56
C PHE A 232 -9.82 2.97 3.42
N VAL A 233 -10.04 2.01 2.51
CA VAL A 233 -9.15 1.80 1.36
C VAL A 233 -9.15 3.03 0.45
N GLY A 234 -10.32 3.63 0.20
CA GLY A 234 -10.44 4.84 -0.61
C GLY A 234 -9.64 6.03 -0.04
N GLY A 235 -9.64 6.19 1.29
CA GLY A 235 -8.92 7.26 1.98
C GLY A 235 -7.43 6.98 2.18
N PHE A 236 -7.07 5.70 2.34
CA PHE A 236 -5.71 5.26 2.60
C PHE A 236 -4.84 5.22 1.33
N VAL A 237 -5.42 4.89 0.16
CA VAL A 237 -4.66 4.79 -1.09
C VAL A 237 -4.83 6.05 -1.91
N GLY A 238 -3.74 6.76 -2.16
CA GLY A 238 -3.67 7.98 -2.96
C GLY A 238 -3.10 9.14 -2.15
N SER A 239 -2.31 9.98 -2.82
CA SER A 239 -1.76 11.20 -2.25
C SER A 239 -1.98 12.36 -3.22
N PRO A 240 -2.83 13.35 -2.89
CA PRO A 240 -3.57 13.48 -1.63
C PRO A 240 -4.68 12.42 -1.48
N SER A 241 -5.16 12.22 -0.26
CA SER A 241 -6.24 11.27 0.06
C SER A 241 -7.55 11.64 -0.64
N MET A 242 -8.43 10.64 -0.80
CA MET A 242 -9.79 10.84 -1.32
C MET A 242 -10.58 11.81 -0.43
N ASN A 243 -11.33 12.71 -1.06
CA ASN A 243 -12.27 13.57 -0.35
C ASN A 243 -13.52 12.77 0.04
N PHE A 244 -14.04 13.02 1.24
CA PHE A 244 -15.28 12.43 1.73
C PHE A 244 -16.28 13.50 2.13
N LEU A 245 -17.55 13.30 1.75
CA LEU A 245 -18.66 14.17 2.11
C LEU A 245 -19.86 13.31 2.52
N ASP A 246 -20.46 13.61 3.67
CA ASP A 246 -21.73 13.01 4.04
C ASP A 246 -22.85 13.57 3.17
N VAL A 247 -23.63 12.70 2.54
CA VAL A 247 -24.69 13.08 1.62
C VAL A 247 -25.97 12.29 1.87
N THR A 248 -27.11 12.90 1.59
CA THR A 248 -28.36 12.20 1.37
C THR A 248 -28.53 11.95 -0.12
N ALA A 249 -28.69 10.69 -0.50
CA ALA A 249 -29.02 10.31 -1.86
C ALA A 249 -30.55 10.28 -2.06
N GLU A 250 -31.04 10.87 -3.15
CA GLU A 250 -32.44 10.80 -3.58
C GLU A 250 -32.51 10.31 -5.04
N PRO A 251 -33.12 9.15 -5.31
CA PRO A 251 -33.24 8.64 -6.67
C PRO A 251 -34.01 9.60 -7.59
N LEU A 252 -33.46 9.86 -8.77
CA LEU A 252 -34.11 10.64 -9.83
C LEU A 252 -34.60 9.71 -10.95
N SER A 253 -35.38 10.25 -11.88
CA SER A 253 -35.81 9.50 -13.08
C SER A 253 -34.64 9.08 -13.99
N SER A 254 -33.49 9.75 -13.87
CA SER A 254 -32.30 9.53 -14.70
C SER A 254 -31.02 9.78 -13.92
N GLY A 255 -30.89 9.14 -12.75
CA GLY A 255 -29.70 9.28 -11.90
C GLY A 255 -30.03 9.31 -10.40
N VAL A 256 -29.15 9.95 -9.63
CA VAL A 256 -29.33 10.19 -8.20
C VAL A 256 -28.94 11.62 -7.85
N ARG A 257 -29.73 12.28 -7.03
CA ARG A 257 -29.39 13.57 -6.44
C ARG A 257 -28.66 13.31 -5.13
N LEU A 258 -27.49 13.91 -4.96
CA LEU A 258 -26.76 13.96 -3.71
C LEU A 258 -26.94 15.35 -3.10
N THR A 259 -27.37 15.41 -1.85
CA THR A 259 -27.51 16.66 -1.10
C THR A 259 -26.68 16.55 0.18
N GLY A 260 -25.90 17.58 0.51
CA GLY A 260 -25.07 17.58 1.70
C GLY A 260 -25.87 17.66 3.00
N VAL A 261 -25.18 17.71 4.12
CA VAL A 261 -25.81 17.89 5.43
C VAL A 261 -26.28 19.34 5.63
N HIS A 262 -25.62 20.28 4.94
CA HIS A 262 -26.02 21.70 4.89
C HIS A 262 -26.62 22.01 3.51
N ASP A 263 -27.57 22.94 3.45
CA ASP A 263 -28.43 23.17 2.26
C ASP A 263 -27.68 23.65 0.99
N ASP A 264 -26.38 23.94 1.08
CA ASP A 264 -25.58 24.56 0.01
C ASP A 264 -24.94 23.53 -0.96
N PHE A 265 -24.82 22.26 -0.57
CA PHE A 265 -24.34 21.19 -1.45
C PHE A 265 -25.51 20.44 -2.12
N SER A 266 -25.59 20.51 -3.44
CA SER A 266 -26.49 19.68 -4.25
C SER A 266 -25.82 19.31 -5.57
N TYR A 267 -25.79 18.02 -5.89
CA TYR A 267 -25.17 17.50 -7.11
C TYR A 267 -26.00 16.37 -7.71
N ASP A 268 -26.35 16.49 -8.99
CA ASP A 268 -27.11 15.47 -9.72
C ASP A 268 -26.15 14.54 -10.47
N LEU A 269 -25.99 13.31 -10.01
CA LEU A 269 -25.25 12.27 -10.74
C LEU A 269 -26.16 11.68 -11.81
N THR A 270 -25.96 12.08 -13.07
CA THR A 270 -26.86 11.74 -14.19
C THR A 270 -26.22 10.88 -15.27
N GLY A 271 -24.91 10.62 -15.16
CA GLY A 271 -24.12 9.79 -16.04
C GLY A 271 -24.22 8.29 -15.75
N GLY A 272 -23.52 7.50 -16.56
CA GLY A 272 -23.52 6.03 -16.45
C GLY A 272 -23.03 5.50 -15.10
N ARG A 273 -22.28 6.28 -14.33
CA ARG A 273 -21.85 5.88 -12.98
C ARG A 273 -23.02 5.69 -12.03
N ALA A 274 -24.10 6.47 -12.15
CA ALA A 274 -25.28 6.29 -11.31
C ALA A 274 -25.86 4.87 -11.42
N SER A 275 -25.82 4.27 -12.63
CA SER A 275 -26.25 2.88 -12.81
C SER A 275 -25.31 1.85 -12.17
N ALA A 276 -24.03 2.18 -11.98
CA ALA A 276 -23.07 1.31 -11.33
C ALA A 276 -23.30 1.17 -9.82
N PHE A 277 -24.16 2.01 -9.22
CA PHE A 277 -24.57 1.90 -7.82
C PHE A 277 -25.83 1.03 -7.61
N GLY A 278 -26.46 0.59 -8.71
CA GLY A 278 -27.69 -0.19 -8.65
C GLY A 278 -28.88 0.62 -8.15
N ASP A 279 -29.83 -0.07 -7.48
CA ASP A 279 -31.03 0.54 -6.92
C ASP A 279 -30.70 1.28 -5.61
N ILE A 280 -30.12 2.48 -5.73
CA ILE A 280 -29.89 3.38 -4.59
C ILE A 280 -31.24 3.67 -3.92
N GLN A 281 -31.29 3.48 -2.60
CA GLN A 281 -32.43 3.90 -1.80
C GLN A 281 -32.24 5.32 -1.28
N ARG A 282 -33.35 6.03 -1.04
CA ARG A 282 -33.28 7.32 -0.35
C ARG A 282 -32.70 7.12 1.05
N GLY A 283 -31.58 7.77 1.36
CA GLY A 283 -30.89 7.58 2.63
C GLY A 283 -29.55 8.31 2.70
N SER A 284 -28.85 8.12 3.81
CA SER A 284 -27.52 8.67 4.05
C SER A 284 -26.44 7.79 3.43
N TYR A 285 -25.43 8.42 2.83
CA TYR A 285 -24.27 7.79 2.22
C TYR A 285 -23.04 8.69 2.43
N VAL A 286 -21.85 8.14 2.20
CA VAL A 286 -20.61 8.92 2.11
C VAL A 286 -20.17 8.99 0.66
N LEU A 287 -20.14 10.20 0.09
CA LEU A 287 -19.56 10.48 -1.21
C LEU A 287 -18.04 10.45 -1.11
N GLY A 288 -17.38 9.69 -1.98
CA GLY A 288 -15.94 9.68 -2.16
C GLY A 288 -15.55 10.18 -3.55
N ILE A 289 -14.60 11.10 -3.63
CA ILE A 289 -14.05 11.59 -4.90
C ILE A 289 -12.57 11.97 -4.74
N ARG A 290 -11.71 11.50 -5.66
CA ARG A 290 -10.28 11.79 -5.57
C ARG A 290 -9.98 13.23 -6.03
N PRO A 291 -8.98 13.90 -5.44
CA PRO A 291 -8.67 15.30 -5.77
C PRO A 291 -8.43 15.57 -7.25
N GLU A 292 -7.84 14.64 -8.00
CA GLU A 292 -7.58 14.76 -9.45
C GLU A 292 -8.83 14.60 -10.32
N HIS A 293 -9.94 14.12 -9.75
CA HIS A 293 -11.23 14.00 -10.42
C HIS A 293 -12.18 15.16 -10.06
N VAL A 294 -11.65 16.20 -9.42
CA VAL A 294 -12.34 17.44 -9.10
C VAL A 294 -11.96 18.50 -10.11
N SER A 295 -12.96 19.09 -10.77
CA SER A 295 -12.79 20.22 -11.68
C SER A 295 -13.18 21.52 -10.99
N VAL A 296 -12.39 22.57 -11.18
CA VAL A 296 -12.62 23.91 -10.61
C VAL A 296 -12.75 24.92 -11.75
N SER A 297 -13.79 25.77 -11.69
CA SER A 297 -14.05 26.80 -12.69
C SER A 297 -14.60 28.09 -12.08
N ASP A 298 -14.54 29.19 -12.83
CA ASP A 298 -15.05 30.51 -12.42
C ASP A 298 -16.58 30.64 -12.56
N GLY A 299 -17.26 29.60 -13.05
CA GLY A 299 -18.71 29.50 -13.15
C GLY A 299 -19.22 29.01 -14.51
N GLY A 300 -20.48 28.56 -14.55
CA GLY A 300 -21.21 28.29 -15.80
C GLY A 300 -21.84 26.91 -15.90
N ASP A 301 -21.52 26.01 -14.97
CA ASP A 301 -22.10 24.68 -14.92
C ASP A 301 -23.34 24.67 -14.01
N GLN A 302 -24.45 24.14 -14.55
CA GLN A 302 -25.70 24.01 -13.80
C GLN A 302 -25.64 22.91 -12.73
N ASN A 303 -24.68 21.98 -12.85
CA ASN A 303 -24.43 20.89 -11.92
C ASN A 303 -23.04 21.07 -11.29
N ALA A 304 -22.87 22.15 -10.54
CA ALA A 304 -21.65 22.47 -9.83
C ALA A 304 -21.94 23.04 -8.45
N VAL A 305 -21.05 22.77 -7.51
CA VAL A 305 -21.17 23.17 -6.11
C VAL A 305 -20.32 24.42 -5.87
N PRO A 306 -20.89 25.50 -5.30
CA PRO A 306 -20.10 26.67 -4.95
C PRO A 306 -19.10 26.33 -3.83
N ALA A 307 -17.88 26.82 -3.94
CA ALA A 307 -16.86 26.68 -2.91
C ALA A 307 -16.07 27.98 -2.73
N THR A 308 -15.44 28.14 -1.56
CA THR A 308 -14.48 29.22 -1.30
C THR A 308 -13.07 28.65 -1.22
N VAL A 309 -12.11 29.32 -1.84
CA VAL A 309 -10.70 28.90 -1.79
C VAL A 309 -10.08 29.31 -0.47
N ASP A 310 -9.65 28.35 0.34
CA ASP A 310 -8.98 28.63 1.62
C ASP A 310 -7.47 28.70 1.47
N VAL A 311 -6.90 27.75 0.73
CA VAL A 311 -5.46 27.64 0.51
C VAL A 311 -5.17 27.21 -0.93
N LEU A 312 -4.17 27.85 -1.54
CA LEU A 312 -3.52 27.42 -2.78
C LEU A 312 -2.11 26.94 -2.41
N GLU A 313 -1.82 25.67 -2.65
CA GLU A 313 -0.51 25.05 -2.41
C GLU A 313 0.11 24.60 -3.74
N PRO A 314 1.12 25.33 -4.25
CA PRO A 314 1.87 24.90 -5.42
C PRO A 314 2.84 23.76 -5.06
N ILE A 315 2.69 22.59 -5.70
CA ILE A 315 3.57 21.43 -5.48
C ILE A 315 4.55 21.17 -6.63
N GLY A 316 4.55 22.05 -7.63
CA GLY A 316 5.49 22.05 -8.75
C GLY A 316 4.85 21.64 -10.07
N SER A 317 4.43 20.38 -10.22
CA SER A 317 3.72 19.91 -11.43
C SER A 317 2.23 20.23 -11.44
N ASP A 318 1.68 20.53 -10.27
CA ASP A 318 0.26 20.75 -10.03
C ASP A 318 0.09 21.79 -8.91
N ASN A 319 -1.14 22.28 -8.74
CA ASN A 319 -1.57 23.04 -7.59
C ASN A 319 -2.62 22.24 -6.81
N TYR A 320 -2.53 22.25 -5.48
CA TYR A 320 -3.59 21.78 -4.61
C TYR A 320 -4.41 22.96 -4.12
N LEU A 321 -5.72 22.89 -4.35
CA LEU A 321 -6.69 23.84 -3.84
C LEU A 321 -7.41 23.19 -2.68
N TYR A 322 -7.42 23.86 -1.54
CA TYR A 322 -8.23 23.49 -0.38
C TYR A 322 -9.49 24.35 -0.39
N LEU A 323 -10.65 23.70 -0.40
CA LEU A 323 -11.93 24.33 -0.73
C LEU A 323 -12.97 24.12 0.39
N ASP A 324 -13.53 25.23 0.89
CA ASP A 324 -14.70 25.20 1.78
C ASP A 324 -15.99 25.08 0.96
N LEU A 325 -16.68 23.96 1.13
CA LEU A 325 -17.98 23.65 0.52
C LEU A 325 -19.16 23.95 1.45
N GLY A 326 -18.92 24.48 2.66
CA GLY A 326 -19.95 24.68 3.69
C GLY A 326 -20.38 23.40 4.41
N GLU A 327 -19.63 22.29 4.25
CA GLU A 327 -19.96 20.97 4.79
C GLU A 327 -19.07 20.57 5.98
N SER A 328 -19.61 19.72 6.88
CA SER A 328 -18.88 19.21 8.06
C SER A 328 -18.15 17.90 7.76
N LYS A 329 -16.91 17.76 8.27
CA LYS A 329 -15.95 16.69 7.93
C LYS A 329 -16.37 15.30 8.42
N THR A 330 -16.21 14.28 7.57
CA THR A 330 -16.05 12.88 7.98
C THR A 330 -14.74 12.31 7.43
N GLY A 331 -13.80 11.98 8.32
CA GLY A 331 -12.47 11.49 7.95
C GLY A 331 -11.90 10.56 9.02
N PHE A 332 -11.02 9.64 8.58
CA PHE A 332 -10.46 8.56 9.41
C PHE A 332 -9.28 8.98 10.29
N GLU A 333 -8.79 10.22 10.22
CA GLU A 333 -7.70 10.70 11.08
C GLU A 333 -8.02 12.05 11.71
N GLY A 334 -7.81 12.13 13.02
CA GLY A 334 -7.97 13.34 13.83
C GLY A 334 -6.87 14.39 13.58
N ASP A 335 -7.22 15.63 13.92
CA ASP A 335 -6.46 16.87 13.77
C ASP A 335 -6.38 17.47 12.34
N GLY A 336 -7.31 18.38 12.05
CA GLY A 336 -7.03 19.55 11.21
C GLY A 336 -6.80 19.30 9.72
N ALA A 337 -7.20 18.15 9.17
CA ALA A 337 -7.15 17.91 7.73
C ALA A 337 -7.86 19.05 6.98
N PRO A 338 -7.21 19.65 5.97
CA PRO A 338 -7.74 20.83 5.28
C PRO A 338 -8.98 20.50 4.45
N ASP A 339 -9.71 21.54 4.06
CA ASP A 339 -10.99 21.46 3.39
C ASP A 339 -10.86 20.79 2.00
N PHE A 340 -11.97 20.27 1.48
CA PHE A 340 -12.08 19.48 0.25
C PHE A 340 -11.03 19.83 -0.81
N ILE A 341 -10.20 18.87 -1.20
CA ILE A 341 -9.00 19.11 -2.01
C ILE A 341 -9.30 18.91 -3.49
N ALA A 342 -8.92 19.87 -4.34
CA ALA A 342 -8.82 19.69 -5.77
C ALA A 342 -7.36 19.73 -6.22
N ARG A 343 -6.94 18.75 -7.03
CA ARG A 343 -5.65 18.78 -7.73
C ARG A 343 -5.85 19.34 -9.13
N VAL A 344 -5.33 20.53 -9.38
CA VAL A 344 -5.52 21.26 -10.63
C VAL A 344 -4.19 21.54 -11.32
N SER A 345 -4.24 21.90 -12.60
CA SER A 345 -3.04 22.30 -13.35
C SER A 345 -2.41 23.57 -12.77
N THR A 346 -1.13 23.78 -13.03
CA THR A 346 -0.36 24.94 -12.53
C THR A 346 -0.90 26.29 -13.03
N ASP A 347 -1.67 26.30 -14.12
CA ASP A 347 -2.26 27.52 -14.68
C ASP A 347 -3.54 27.98 -13.93
N VAL A 348 -4.07 27.14 -13.04
CA VAL A 348 -5.23 27.44 -12.21
C VAL A 348 -4.74 27.99 -10.86
N GLU A 349 -4.82 29.32 -10.71
CA GLU A 349 -4.30 30.06 -9.54
C GLU A 349 -5.33 31.07 -8.99
N PRO A 350 -6.51 30.63 -8.50
CA PRO A 350 -7.44 31.51 -7.83
C PRO A 350 -6.83 32.09 -6.54
N ALA A 351 -7.27 33.27 -6.12
CA ALA A 351 -6.82 33.88 -4.88
C ALA A 351 -7.56 33.28 -3.68
N ILE A 352 -6.89 33.31 -2.52
CA ILE A 352 -7.52 32.95 -1.25
C ILE A 352 -8.74 33.85 -1.01
N GLY A 353 -9.89 33.24 -0.70
CA GLY A 353 -11.18 33.89 -0.52
C GLY A 353 -12.00 34.03 -1.80
N ASP A 354 -11.47 33.65 -2.97
CA ASP A 354 -12.25 33.64 -4.20
C ASP A 354 -13.35 32.57 -4.14
N ARG A 355 -14.49 32.89 -4.77
CA ARG A 355 -15.59 31.95 -4.95
C ARG A 355 -15.41 31.24 -6.28
N VAL A 356 -15.38 29.92 -6.23
CA VAL A 356 -15.24 29.04 -7.39
C VAL A 356 -16.43 28.07 -7.47
N GLN A 357 -16.57 27.41 -8.61
CA GLN A 357 -17.49 26.30 -8.80
C GLN A 357 -16.73 24.99 -8.94
N VAL A 358 -17.21 23.97 -8.25
CA VAL A 358 -16.63 22.62 -8.20
C VAL A 358 -17.57 21.64 -8.90
N SER A 359 -17.04 20.85 -9.82
CA SER A 359 -17.73 19.72 -10.43
C SER A 359 -16.87 18.47 -10.40
N PHE A 360 -17.49 17.30 -10.59
CA PHE A 360 -16.81 16.02 -10.48
C PHE A 360 -16.80 15.30 -11.82
N ASP A 361 -15.74 14.53 -12.08
CA ASP A 361 -15.82 13.45 -13.06
C ASP A 361 -16.73 12.37 -12.49
N GLU A 362 -17.99 12.36 -12.95
CA GLU A 362 -19.00 11.43 -12.45
C GLU A 362 -18.56 9.96 -12.58
N SER A 363 -17.71 9.60 -13.54
CA SER A 363 -17.22 8.23 -13.71
C SER A 363 -16.32 7.74 -12.57
N ALA A 364 -15.72 8.69 -11.83
CA ALA A 364 -14.81 8.44 -10.72
C ALA A 364 -15.45 8.66 -9.34
N VAL A 365 -16.77 8.88 -9.29
CA VAL A 365 -17.50 9.03 -8.03
C VAL A 365 -17.66 7.67 -7.34
N HIS A 366 -17.48 7.67 -6.03
CA HIS A 366 -17.71 6.55 -5.14
C HIS A 366 -18.81 6.89 -4.14
N LEU A 367 -19.60 5.88 -3.74
CA LEU A 367 -20.50 5.97 -2.61
C LEU A 367 -20.15 4.85 -1.62
N PHE A 368 -20.18 5.16 -0.34
CA PHE A 368 -19.99 4.20 0.74
C PHE A 368 -21.19 4.20 1.68
N ASP A 369 -21.48 3.04 2.24
CA ASP A 369 -22.44 2.90 3.33
C ASP A 369 -21.88 3.59 4.59
N PRO A 370 -22.65 4.46 5.27
CA PRO A 370 -22.14 5.22 6.41
C PRO A 370 -21.99 4.39 7.69
N GLU A 371 -22.67 3.24 7.81
CA GLU A 371 -22.58 2.36 8.97
C GLU A 371 -21.47 1.32 8.82
N THR A 372 -21.35 0.70 7.65
CA THR A 372 -20.36 -0.36 7.39
C THR A 372 -19.08 0.16 6.78
N GLY A 373 -19.12 1.30 6.09
CA GLY A 373 -18.02 1.84 5.30
C GLY A 373 -17.80 1.11 3.97
N GLU A 374 -18.61 0.11 3.62
CA GLU A 374 -18.45 -0.67 2.38
C GLU A 374 -18.84 0.15 1.15
N ALA A 375 -18.18 -0.10 0.02
CA ALA A 375 -18.49 0.54 -1.24
C ALA A 375 -19.85 0.08 -1.80
N VAL A 376 -20.68 1.03 -2.17
CA VAL A 376 -21.96 0.78 -2.84
C VAL A 376 -21.68 0.46 -4.31
N THR A 377 -22.09 -0.72 -4.76
CA THR A 377 -21.95 -1.17 -6.16
C THR A 377 -23.18 -1.96 -6.60
N ALA A 378 -23.49 -1.95 -7.89
CA ALA A 378 -24.46 -2.85 -8.49
C ALA A 378 -23.90 -4.28 -8.48
N GLY A 379 -24.73 -5.26 -8.10
CA GLY A 379 -24.32 -6.66 -7.99
C GLY A 379 -23.64 -7.22 -9.25
N GLU A 380 -22.66 -8.10 -9.01
CA GLU A 380 -21.63 -8.69 -9.89
C GLU A 380 -20.30 -7.91 -10.06
N ASP A 381 -20.25 -6.60 -9.78
CA ASP A 381 -19.01 -5.79 -9.78
C ASP A 381 -18.46 -5.46 -8.37
N ALA A 382 -19.03 -6.06 -7.32
CA ALA A 382 -18.44 -5.99 -5.99
C ALA A 382 -17.01 -6.58 -6.07
N PRO A 383 -15.95 -5.82 -5.75
CA PRO A 383 -14.61 -6.38 -5.74
C PRO A 383 -14.63 -7.50 -4.70
N VAL A 384 -14.29 -8.71 -5.15
CA VAL A 384 -14.30 -9.91 -4.32
C VAL A 384 -13.52 -9.60 -3.04
N ALA A 385 -14.24 -9.43 -1.92
CA ALA A 385 -13.63 -9.51 -0.60
C ALA A 385 -12.92 -10.85 -0.54
N ALA A 386 -11.70 -10.88 0.02
CA ALA A 386 -10.95 -12.11 0.17
C ALA A 386 -11.88 -13.23 0.68
N PRO A 387 -11.85 -14.44 0.08
CA PRO A 387 -12.79 -15.48 0.44
C PRO A 387 -12.67 -15.76 1.95
N GLN A 388 -13.84 -15.79 2.62
CA GLN A 388 -13.99 -16.20 4.03
C GLN A 388 -13.51 -17.63 4.28
#